data_AF-A0A9P9Q164-F1
#
_entry.id   AF-A0A9P9Q164-F1
#
_cell.length_a   1.000
_cell.length_b   1.000
_cell.length_c   1.000
_cell.angle_alpha   90.00
_cell.angle_beta   90.00
_cell.angle_gamma   90.00
#
_symmetry.space_group_name_H-M   'P 1'
#
loop_
_entity.id
_entity.type
_entity.pdbx_description
1 polymer ?
#
loop_
_entity_poly.entity_id
_entity_poly.type
_entity_poly.pdbx_seq_one_letter_code
_entity_poly.pdbx_strand_id
1 'polypeptide(L)'
;PNTRAPMDAKGTEPKFDWHSDPYWRNRRLSPAQIQVHDVSLEERPHDVGQMLEMREVLSSLLLPELRGRDNLANNLPIEQATINRNEQVQLKRLANEFGWMNVLRCNGSQDRTKTRWIHISSKFSDYLPGCLLGLSDWSSSPSRRAAALQQLDHTINQQERFSKHGRYFAPFSQHLEDCYDEDGSRREDGPMLLSVPFLDWTVEGNTPPLRYQIDPREGYQSARSSAHLIRSILQHFYRLEDTSDREVQQVFTKHKPWTSDRGLDLKVRRWYGYYPTSLNVDELWILVVDSRHIVTFSSNQSWKSRWPPLQLSARIMEISFRGIRNALVSTAASEQDYTSSMHVITALSGALGMLHRSFWTDITLCLSDRYASYLGHLQYRLHRSPSTKLVMDLLQVQEELNIIISIMEQQMDLVAGVQ
;
A
#
# COMPACT_ATOMS: atom_id res chain seq x y z
N PRO A 1 -0.27 46.10 -36.29
CA PRO A 1 -0.87 46.17 -34.94
C PRO A 1 -2.10 45.26 -34.85
N ASN A 2 -1.86 44.01 -34.44
CA ASN A 2 -2.78 42.94 -34.01
C ASN A 2 -2.31 41.59 -34.58
N THR A 3 -1.36 40.97 -33.89
CA THR A 3 -1.09 39.54 -33.98
C THR A 3 -1.06 39.04 -32.54
N ARG A 4 -2.19 38.50 -32.09
CA ARG A 4 -2.29 37.73 -30.86
C ARG A 4 -1.36 36.53 -31.00
N ALA A 5 -0.33 36.47 -30.16
CA ALA A 5 0.44 35.26 -29.93
C ALA A 5 -0.50 34.15 -29.40
N PRO A 6 -0.30 32.89 -29.79
CA PRO A 6 -1.06 31.79 -29.22
C PRO A 6 -0.72 31.68 -27.73
N MET A 7 -1.76 31.60 -26.90
CA MET A 7 -1.62 31.29 -25.48
C MET A 7 -0.94 29.93 -25.33
N ASP A 8 0.19 29.92 -24.64
CA ASP A 8 0.89 28.72 -24.22
C ASP A 8 -0.07 27.77 -23.49
N ALA A 9 -0.19 26.56 -24.04
CA ALA A 9 -0.89 25.47 -23.39
C ALA A 9 -0.15 25.09 -22.09
N LYS A 10 -0.89 24.97 -21.00
CA LYS A 10 -0.42 24.46 -19.71
C LYS A 10 0.38 23.16 -19.89
N GLY A 11 1.68 23.23 -19.61
CA GLY A 11 2.52 22.16 -19.06
C GLY A 11 2.29 20.74 -19.58
N THR A 12 2.42 20.51 -20.90
CA THR A 12 2.55 19.14 -21.41
C THR A 12 3.91 18.58 -21.01
N GLU A 13 3.88 17.71 -20.01
CA GLU A 13 5.01 16.94 -19.49
C GLU A 13 5.76 16.20 -20.60
N PRO A 14 7.10 16.04 -20.51
CA PRO A 14 7.82 15.16 -21.40
C PRO A 14 7.37 13.71 -21.17
N LYS A 15 6.54 13.20 -22.08
CA LYS A 15 6.15 11.78 -22.12
C LYS A 15 7.35 10.97 -22.59
N PHE A 16 8.06 10.33 -21.67
CA PHE A 16 9.02 9.28 -22.01
C PHE A 16 8.24 7.98 -22.25
N ASP A 17 8.41 7.39 -23.44
CA ASP A 17 7.81 6.11 -23.76
C ASP A 17 8.69 4.96 -23.23
N TRP A 18 8.36 4.49 -22.03
CA TRP A 18 9.06 3.39 -21.36
C TRP A 18 8.97 2.07 -22.13
N HIS A 19 7.95 1.87 -22.96
CA HIS A 19 7.81 0.64 -23.75
C HIS A 19 8.71 0.64 -24.99
N SER A 20 9.15 1.82 -25.43
CA SER A 20 10.08 1.95 -26.55
C SER A 20 11.54 1.62 -26.18
N ASP A 21 11.91 1.73 -24.90
CA ASP A 21 13.25 1.37 -24.42
C ASP A 21 13.42 -0.16 -24.38
N PRO A 22 14.36 -0.74 -25.15
CA PRO A 22 14.62 -2.18 -25.17
C PRO A 22 14.98 -2.76 -23.80
N TYR A 23 15.55 -1.94 -22.91
CA TYR A 23 15.88 -2.35 -21.55
C TYR A 23 14.62 -2.67 -20.77
N TRP A 24 13.68 -1.72 -20.69
CA TRP A 24 12.46 -1.84 -19.88
C TRP A 24 11.46 -2.84 -20.46
N ARG A 25 11.47 -3.02 -21.79
CA ARG A 25 10.58 -3.98 -22.47
C ARG A 25 10.71 -5.42 -21.95
N ASN A 26 11.91 -5.80 -21.49
CA ASN A 26 12.19 -7.15 -21.00
C ASN A 26 12.18 -7.28 -19.47
N ARG A 27 11.88 -6.19 -18.75
CA ARG A 27 11.83 -6.18 -17.29
C ARG A 27 10.41 -6.37 -16.79
N ARG A 28 10.29 -7.01 -15.63
CA ARG A 28 9.03 -7.13 -14.91
C ARG A 28 8.55 -5.81 -14.31
N LEU A 29 9.49 -4.93 -13.97
CA LEU A 29 9.20 -3.62 -13.37
C LEU A 29 9.96 -2.52 -14.10
N SER A 30 9.25 -1.42 -14.35
CA SER A 30 9.77 -0.19 -14.90
C SER A 30 9.42 1.01 -14.01
N PRO A 31 10.12 2.14 -14.15
CA PRO A 31 9.82 3.35 -13.40
C PRO A 31 8.39 3.89 -13.60
N ALA A 32 7.76 3.61 -14.74
CA ALA A 32 6.37 3.98 -14.99
C ALA A 32 5.35 3.13 -14.22
N GLN A 33 5.77 1.98 -13.68
CA GLN A 33 4.91 1.04 -12.96
C GLN A 33 4.98 1.19 -11.43
N ILE A 34 5.71 2.20 -10.94
CA ILE A 34 5.84 2.47 -9.51
C ILE A 34 5.41 3.90 -9.22
N GLN A 35 4.92 4.14 -8.01
CA GLN A 35 4.64 5.48 -7.51
C GLN A 35 5.66 5.82 -6.44
N VAL A 36 6.40 6.91 -6.62
CA VAL A 36 7.45 7.34 -5.69
C VAL A 36 7.04 8.63 -5.03
N HIS A 37 7.22 8.71 -3.71
CA HIS A 37 7.06 9.94 -2.95
C HIS A 37 8.25 10.19 -2.06
N ASP A 38 8.73 11.42 -2.07
CA ASP A 38 9.76 11.91 -1.18
C ASP A 38 9.11 12.69 -0.05
N VAL A 39 9.45 12.31 1.18
CA VAL A 39 9.10 13.02 2.39
C VAL A 39 10.28 13.90 2.78
N SER A 40 10.09 15.21 2.80
CA SER A 40 11.14 16.19 3.07
C SER A 40 10.68 17.30 4.01
N LEU A 41 11.63 17.92 4.71
CA LEU A 41 11.37 19.18 5.42
C LEU A 41 11.45 20.34 4.43
N GLU A 42 10.38 21.12 4.35
CA GLU A 42 10.26 22.25 3.43
C GLU A 42 9.99 23.55 4.17
N GLU A 43 10.68 24.60 3.77
CA GLU A 43 10.43 25.95 4.24
C GLU A 43 9.19 26.50 3.53
N ARG A 44 8.13 26.78 4.28
CA ARG A 44 6.97 27.47 3.73
C ARG A 44 7.20 28.98 3.73
N PRO A 45 6.78 29.69 2.67
CA PRO A 45 6.72 31.15 2.73
C PRO A 45 5.71 31.55 3.82
N HIS A 46 6.11 32.50 4.70
CA HIS A 46 5.32 33.18 5.75
C HIS A 46 5.46 32.65 7.20
N ASP A 47 6.68 32.65 7.75
CA ASP A 47 6.98 32.54 9.20
C ASP A 47 6.48 31.29 9.96
N VAL A 48 5.99 30.25 9.28
CA VAL A 48 5.55 28.99 9.92
C VAL A 48 6.73 28.00 10.17
N GLY A 49 7.94 28.34 9.73
CA GLY A 49 9.11 27.48 9.86
C GLY A 49 9.12 26.30 8.86
N GLN A 50 10.01 25.33 9.09
CA GLN A 50 10.11 24.11 8.28
C GLN A 50 8.97 23.16 8.62
N MET A 51 8.33 22.60 7.60
CA MET A 51 7.24 21.63 7.75
C MET A 51 7.55 20.38 6.95
N LEU A 52 7.18 19.22 7.50
CA LEU A 52 7.26 17.96 6.78
C LEU A 52 6.25 17.98 5.63
N GLU A 53 6.71 17.71 4.42
CA GLU A 53 5.92 17.67 3.18
C GLU A 53 6.20 16.38 2.41
N MET A 54 5.20 15.88 1.70
CA MET A 54 5.28 14.66 0.91
C MET A 54 5.02 15.01 -0.56
N ARG A 55 6.02 14.77 -1.42
CA ARG A 55 5.99 15.12 -2.85
C ARG A 55 6.09 13.88 -3.71
N GLU A 56 5.20 13.76 -4.70
CA GLU A 56 5.32 12.72 -5.72
C GLU A 56 6.49 13.02 -6.65
N VAL A 57 7.35 12.02 -6.85
CA VAL A 57 8.45 12.06 -7.82
C VAL A 57 7.95 11.42 -9.11
N LEU A 58 7.83 12.21 -10.17
CA LEU A 58 7.41 11.72 -11.47
C LEU A 58 8.47 10.79 -12.06
N SER A 59 8.05 9.73 -12.75
CA SER A 59 8.96 8.77 -13.38
C SER A 59 9.94 9.43 -14.36
N SER A 60 9.53 10.50 -15.04
CA SER A 60 10.38 11.28 -15.95
C SER A 60 11.54 11.98 -15.24
N LEU A 61 11.40 12.32 -13.95
CA LEU A 61 12.46 12.94 -13.15
C LEU A 61 13.55 11.95 -12.75
N LEU A 62 13.28 10.65 -12.84
CA LEU A 62 14.24 9.59 -12.54
C LEU A 62 15.25 9.35 -13.68
N LEU A 63 15.01 9.89 -14.89
CA LEU A 63 15.84 9.64 -16.08
C LEU A 63 17.35 9.93 -15.90
N PRO A 64 17.78 11.02 -15.23
CA PRO A 64 19.21 11.25 -14.99
C PRO A 64 19.83 10.17 -14.10
N GLU A 65 19.13 9.76 -13.04
CA GLU A 65 19.60 8.75 -12.08
C GLU A 65 19.63 7.35 -12.71
N LEU A 66 18.69 7.07 -13.63
CA LEU A 66 18.62 5.79 -14.36
C LEU A 66 19.81 5.52 -15.28
N ARG A 67 20.70 6.50 -15.51
CA ARG A 67 22.00 6.25 -16.16
C ARG A 67 22.86 5.25 -15.36
N GLY A 68 22.68 5.21 -14.03
CA GLY A 68 23.35 4.27 -13.13
C GLY A 68 22.60 2.96 -12.90
N ARG A 69 21.58 2.63 -13.70
CA ARG A 69 20.69 1.48 -13.47
C ARG A 69 21.40 0.12 -13.34
N ASP A 70 22.53 -0.05 -14.01
CA ASP A 70 23.27 -1.32 -13.98
C ASP A 70 24.40 -1.32 -12.94
N ASN A 71 24.59 -0.22 -12.18
CA ASN A 71 25.69 -0.09 -11.23
C ASN A 71 25.68 -1.19 -10.16
N LEU A 72 24.51 -1.48 -9.57
CA LEU A 72 24.40 -2.52 -8.56
C LEU A 72 24.66 -3.90 -9.18
N ALA A 73 24.07 -4.19 -10.35
CA ALA A 73 24.28 -5.46 -11.04
C ALA A 73 25.76 -5.72 -11.36
N ASN A 74 26.50 -4.67 -11.74
CA ASN A 74 27.91 -4.76 -12.12
C ASN A 74 28.87 -4.81 -10.92
N ASN A 75 28.52 -4.19 -9.79
CA ASN A 75 29.42 -4.00 -8.65
C ASN A 75 28.98 -4.73 -7.37
N LEU A 76 27.98 -5.61 -7.43
CA LEU A 76 27.50 -6.34 -6.25
C LEU A 76 28.63 -7.21 -5.66
N PRO A 77 28.99 -7.06 -4.37
CA PRO A 77 30.06 -7.83 -3.73
C PRO A 77 29.60 -9.25 -3.37
N ILE A 78 29.32 -10.06 -4.39
CA ILE A 78 28.68 -11.38 -4.27
C ILE A 78 29.53 -12.38 -3.49
N GLU A 79 30.84 -12.36 -3.68
CA GLU A 79 31.77 -13.25 -2.98
C GLU A 79 31.86 -12.94 -1.47
N GLN A 80 31.65 -11.67 -1.09
CA GLN A 80 31.59 -11.25 0.31
C GLN A 80 30.21 -11.52 0.92
N ALA A 81 29.16 -11.51 0.11
CA ALA A 81 27.79 -11.73 0.55
C ALA A 81 27.55 -13.18 0.98
N THR A 82 28.04 -14.17 0.23
CA THR A 82 27.84 -15.60 0.54
C THR A 82 28.89 -16.49 -0.12
N ILE A 83 29.22 -17.59 0.57
CA ILE A 83 30.11 -18.65 0.06
C ILE A 83 29.32 -19.63 -0.83
N ASN A 84 28.00 -19.68 -0.70
CA ASN A 84 27.15 -20.64 -1.42
C ASN A 84 26.97 -20.24 -2.89
N ARG A 85 27.49 -21.05 -3.81
CA ARG A 85 27.42 -20.80 -5.26
C ARG A 85 26.00 -20.65 -5.80
N ASN A 86 25.01 -21.36 -5.24
CA ASN A 86 23.63 -21.26 -5.70
C ASN A 86 23.02 -19.90 -5.35
N GLU A 87 23.28 -19.41 -4.13
CA GLU A 87 22.85 -18.09 -3.68
C GLU A 87 23.55 -16.99 -4.47
N GLN A 88 24.84 -17.16 -4.80
CA GLN A 88 25.54 -16.21 -5.68
C GLN A 88 24.86 -16.08 -7.05
N VAL A 89 24.42 -17.19 -7.64
CA VAL A 89 23.68 -17.18 -8.91
C VAL A 89 22.31 -16.50 -8.76
N GLN A 90 21.61 -16.76 -7.65
CA GLN A 90 20.32 -16.13 -7.35
C GLN A 90 20.47 -14.62 -7.15
N LEU A 91 21.47 -14.17 -6.38
CA LEU A 91 21.78 -12.75 -6.17
C LEU A 91 22.13 -12.05 -7.48
N LYS A 92 22.95 -12.66 -8.35
CA LYS A 92 23.22 -12.13 -9.69
C LYS A 92 21.96 -11.98 -10.52
N ARG A 93 21.07 -12.98 -10.50
CA ARG A 93 19.80 -12.94 -11.22
C ARG A 93 18.90 -11.81 -10.72
N LEU A 94 18.78 -11.66 -9.40
CA LEU A 94 17.99 -10.59 -8.78
C LEU A 94 18.59 -9.21 -9.07
N ALA A 95 19.91 -9.05 -8.97
CA ALA A 95 20.59 -7.80 -9.27
C ALA A 95 20.46 -7.42 -10.75
N ASN A 96 20.53 -8.39 -11.65
CA ASN A 96 20.26 -8.14 -13.06
C ASN A 96 18.84 -7.66 -13.31
N GLU A 97 17.83 -8.17 -12.59
CA GLU A 97 16.42 -7.83 -12.81
C GLU A 97 15.97 -6.55 -12.10
N PHE A 98 16.37 -6.40 -10.84
CA PHE A 98 15.88 -5.35 -9.93
C PHE A 98 16.97 -4.40 -9.47
N GLY A 99 18.23 -4.61 -9.87
CA GLY A 99 19.35 -3.77 -9.43
C GLY A 99 19.24 -2.31 -9.85
N TRP A 100 18.44 -2.03 -10.89
CA TRP A 100 18.10 -0.67 -11.28
C TRP A 100 17.40 0.13 -10.17
N MET A 101 16.68 -0.53 -9.27
CA MET A 101 16.02 0.15 -8.14
C MET A 101 17.01 0.83 -7.20
N ASN A 102 18.30 0.48 -7.27
CA ASN A 102 19.33 1.13 -6.47
C ASN A 102 19.45 2.63 -6.76
N VAL A 103 19.07 3.07 -7.96
CA VAL A 103 19.02 4.51 -8.30
C VAL A 103 17.97 5.25 -7.47
N LEU A 104 16.94 4.53 -6.98
CA LEU A 104 15.91 5.10 -6.15
C LEU A 104 16.40 5.32 -4.71
N ARG A 105 17.62 4.89 -4.34
CA ARG A 105 18.14 5.17 -3.01
C ARG A 105 18.48 6.65 -2.83
N CYS A 106 18.04 7.23 -1.73
CA CYS A 106 18.45 8.53 -1.23
C CYS A 106 19.85 8.43 -0.60
N ASN A 107 20.89 8.29 -1.43
CA ASN A 107 22.30 8.19 -0.98
C ASN A 107 22.96 9.57 -0.72
N GLY A 108 22.21 10.67 -0.88
CA GLY A 108 22.75 12.02 -0.82
C GLY A 108 22.90 12.58 0.60
N SER A 109 23.99 13.33 0.80
CA SER A 109 24.27 14.27 1.89
C SER A 109 23.44 15.56 1.84
N GLN A 110 22.49 15.67 0.91
CA GLN A 110 21.51 16.75 0.89
C GLN A 110 20.35 16.37 1.82
N ASP A 111 20.38 16.94 3.03
CA ASP A 111 19.47 16.78 4.18
C ASP A 111 17.96 16.95 3.93
N ARG A 112 17.52 17.12 2.69
CA ARG A 112 16.13 17.47 2.39
C ARG A 112 15.18 16.28 2.48
N THR A 113 15.48 15.17 1.81
CA THR A 113 14.59 14.00 1.80
C THR A 113 14.83 13.13 3.02
N LYS A 114 13.91 13.10 3.98
CA LYS A 114 14.00 12.24 5.16
C LYS A 114 13.70 10.78 4.80
N THR A 115 12.59 10.55 4.10
CA THR A 115 12.14 9.20 3.72
C THR A 115 11.65 9.19 2.28
N ARG A 116 11.95 8.13 1.53
CA ARG A 116 11.39 7.83 0.21
C ARG A 116 10.45 6.64 0.31
N TRP A 117 9.20 6.88 -0.05
CA TRP A 117 8.15 5.90 -0.10
C TRP A 117 7.86 5.46 -1.54
N ILE A 118 7.98 4.17 -1.79
CA ILE A 118 7.70 3.54 -3.08
C ILE A 118 6.44 2.69 -2.94
N HIS A 119 5.44 2.91 -3.78
CA HIS A 119 4.24 2.08 -3.86
C HIS A 119 4.21 1.30 -5.17
N ILE A 120 3.98 0.00 -5.06
CA ILE A 120 3.97 -0.96 -6.16
C ILE A 120 2.59 -1.64 -6.18
N SER A 121 1.90 -1.55 -7.31
CA SER A 121 0.60 -2.21 -7.51
C SER A 121 0.77 -3.68 -7.88
N SER A 122 0.98 -4.55 -6.89
CA SER A 122 1.21 -5.97 -7.17
C SER A 122 0.56 -6.88 -6.16
N LYS A 123 0.28 -8.10 -6.64
CA LYS A 123 -0.24 -9.25 -5.91
C LYS A 123 0.79 -10.37 -5.75
N PHE A 124 2.02 -10.16 -6.22
CA PHE A 124 3.07 -11.18 -6.23
C PHE A 124 4.14 -10.86 -5.20
N SER A 125 4.37 -11.79 -4.28
CA SER A 125 5.44 -11.73 -3.29
C SER A 125 6.84 -11.79 -3.93
N ASP A 126 6.97 -12.34 -5.15
CA ASP A 126 8.20 -12.40 -5.96
C ASP A 126 8.94 -11.06 -6.12
N TYR A 127 8.24 -9.92 -5.98
CA TYR A 127 8.85 -8.60 -6.06
C TYR A 127 9.57 -8.17 -4.78
N LEU A 128 9.21 -8.74 -3.63
CA LEU A 128 9.76 -8.37 -2.33
C LEU A 128 11.29 -8.60 -2.27
N PRO A 129 11.84 -9.77 -2.68
CA PRO A 129 13.29 -9.98 -2.68
C PRO A 129 14.02 -9.02 -3.64
N GLY A 130 13.41 -8.71 -4.78
CA GLY A 130 13.94 -7.75 -5.74
C GLY A 130 14.03 -6.33 -5.16
N CYS A 131 12.97 -5.89 -4.47
CA CYS A 131 12.93 -4.59 -3.83
C CYS A 131 13.93 -4.49 -2.66
N LEU A 132 14.00 -5.52 -1.80
CA LEU A 132 14.98 -5.55 -0.72
C LEU A 132 16.40 -5.50 -1.28
N LEU A 133 16.72 -6.31 -2.29
CA LEU A 133 18.06 -6.32 -2.89
C LEU A 133 18.40 -4.98 -3.55
N GLY A 134 17.51 -4.47 -4.40
CA GLY A 134 17.77 -3.27 -5.19
C GLY A 134 17.91 -2.02 -4.32
N LEU A 135 17.09 -1.93 -3.27
CA LEU A 135 17.07 -0.77 -2.38
C LEU A 135 17.99 -0.93 -1.17
N SER A 136 18.70 -2.03 -0.96
CA SER A 136 19.65 -2.15 0.17
C SER A 136 21.00 -1.49 -0.12
N ASP A 137 21.69 -1.06 0.93
CA ASP A 137 23.10 -0.69 0.86
C ASP A 137 23.98 -1.93 1.03
N TRP A 138 24.76 -2.23 0.00
CA TRP A 138 25.66 -3.37 -0.05
C TRP A 138 27.12 -2.98 0.25
N SER A 139 27.42 -1.71 0.54
CA SER A 139 28.79 -1.26 0.80
C SER A 139 29.27 -1.55 2.24
N SER A 140 28.35 -1.60 3.21
CA SER A 140 28.67 -1.72 4.63
C SER A 140 28.68 -3.18 5.13
N SER A 141 27.64 -3.96 4.85
CA SER A 141 27.50 -5.33 5.39
C SER A 141 26.83 -6.33 4.42
N PRO A 142 27.51 -6.73 3.32
CA PRO A 142 26.95 -7.62 2.29
C PRO A 142 26.36 -8.93 2.84
N SER A 143 27.05 -9.56 3.79
CA SER A 143 26.64 -10.86 4.34
C SER A 143 25.36 -10.75 5.17
N ARG A 144 25.17 -9.64 5.90
CA ARG A 144 23.93 -9.38 6.64
C ARG A 144 22.76 -9.16 5.68
N ARG A 145 22.98 -8.42 4.58
CA ARG A 145 21.95 -8.23 3.53
C ARG A 145 21.55 -9.54 2.84
N ALA A 146 22.51 -10.43 2.61
CA ALA A 146 22.23 -11.75 2.08
C ALA A 146 21.41 -12.59 3.08
N ALA A 147 21.74 -12.55 4.37
CA ALA A 147 20.95 -13.21 5.41
C ALA A 147 19.52 -12.64 5.50
N ALA A 148 19.36 -11.31 5.40
CA ALA A 148 18.05 -10.66 5.39
C ALA A 148 17.17 -11.12 4.21
N LEU A 149 17.76 -11.32 3.03
CA LEU A 149 17.06 -11.87 1.86
C LEU A 149 16.61 -13.32 2.10
N GLN A 150 17.45 -14.14 2.72
CA GLN A 150 17.05 -15.52 3.08
C GLN A 150 15.93 -15.52 4.12
N GLN A 151 16.03 -14.64 5.13
CA GLN A 151 15.01 -14.50 6.16
C GLN A 151 13.69 -13.97 5.57
N LEU A 152 13.75 -13.12 4.55
CA LEU A 152 12.58 -12.68 3.80
C LEU A 152 11.88 -13.86 3.12
N ASP A 153 12.62 -14.67 2.35
CA ASP A 153 12.07 -15.86 1.69
C ASP A 153 11.49 -16.84 2.72
N HIS A 154 12.16 -17.03 3.85
CA HIS A 154 11.67 -17.85 4.95
C HIS A 154 10.37 -17.30 5.54
N THR A 155 10.32 -15.99 5.81
CA THR A 155 9.14 -15.30 6.37
C THR A 155 7.95 -15.41 5.42
N ILE A 156 8.15 -15.19 4.12
CA ILE A 156 7.12 -15.35 3.10
C ILE A 156 6.55 -16.76 3.16
N ASN A 157 7.40 -17.79 3.09
CA ASN A 157 6.97 -19.19 3.13
C ASN A 157 6.26 -19.56 4.45
N GLN A 158 6.73 -19.03 5.58
CA GLN A 158 6.15 -19.29 6.89
C GLN A 158 4.80 -18.62 7.11
N GLN A 159 4.56 -17.47 6.50
CA GLN A 159 3.35 -16.67 6.73
C GLN A 159 2.32 -16.82 5.61
N GLU A 160 2.72 -17.35 4.45
CA GLU A 160 1.81 -17.71 3.36
C GLU A 160 0.83 -18.81 3.82
N ARG A 161 -0.44 -18.59 3.56
CA ARG A 161 -1.53 -19.51 3.87
C ARG A 161 -2.33 -19.78 2.61
N PHE A 162 -2.84 -21.01 2.52
CA PHE A 162 -3.67 -21.45 1.42
C PHE A 162 -5.13 -21.50 1.85
N SER A 163 -6.01 -21.04 0.95
CA SER A 163 -7.46 -21.05 1.12
C SER A 163 -8.12 -21.60 -0.14
N LYS A 164 -9.42 -21.90 -0.07
CA LYS A 164 -10.22 -22.21 -1.28
C LYS A 164 -10.26 -21.03 -2.25
N HIS A 165 -9.98 -19.82 -1.76
CA HIS A 165 -9.99 -18.55 -2.49
C HIS A 165 -8.58 -18.06 -2.87
N GLY A 166 -7.56 -18.92 -2.85
CA GLY A 166 -6.19 -18.58 -3.23
C GLY A 166 -5.26 -18.35 -2.03
N ARG A 167 -4.11 -17.71 -2.27
CA ARG A 167 -3.04 -17.50 -1.27
C ARG A 167 -3.19 -16.17 -0.53
N TYR A 168 -2.89 -16.14 0.76
CA TYR A 168 -2.95 -14.93 1.58
C TYR A 168 -1.90 -14.94 2.67
N PHE A 169 -1.60 -13.77 3.24
CA PHE A 169 -0.85 -13.66 4.48
C PHE A 169 -1.76 -13.49 5.69
N ALA A 170 -1.41 -14.17 6.79
CA ALA A 170 -1.88 -13.75 8.09
C ALA A 170 -1.30 -12.35 8.42
N PRO A 171 -1.94 -11.55 9.29
CA PRO A 171 -1.30 -10.36 9.81
C PRO A 171 -0.01 -10.71 10.55
N PHE A 172 1.11 -10.04 10.25
CA PHE A 172 2.37 -10.21 10.96
C PHE A 172 3.28 -8.98 10.81
N SER A 173 4.21 -8.83 11.75
CA SER A 173 5.40 -7.97 11.65
C SER A 173 6.64 -8.81 11.96
N GLN A 174 7.63 -8.78 11.08
CA GLN A 174 8.84 -9.59 11.22
C GLN A 174 10.07 -8.80 10.79
N HIS A 175 11.03 -8.63 11.70
CA HIS A 175 12.35 -8.14 11.35
C HIS A 175 13.13 -9.21 10.57
N LEU A 176 13.83 -8.77 9.54
CA LEU A 176 14.58 -9.63 8.62
C LEU A 176 16.07 -9.73 8.99
N GLU A 177 16.53 -8.83 9.84
CA GLU A 177 17.87 -8.84 10.44
C GLU A 177 17.75 -8.95 11.96
N ASP A 178 18.79 -9.45 12.61
CA ASP A 178 18.88 -9.47 14.07
C ASP A 178 18.80 -8.04 14.61
N CYS A 179 17.88 -7.81 15.54
CA CYS A 179 17.61 -6.48 16.10
C CYS A 179 18.70 -5.98 17.06
N TYR A 180 19.83 -6.68 17.17
CA TYR A 180 20.91 -6.36 18.09
C TYR A 180 22.20 -6.18 17.32
N ASP A 181 22.85 -5.04 17.54
CA ASP A 181 24.21 -4.86 17.07
C ASP A 181 25.20 -5.67 17.93
N GLU A 182 26.45 -5.78 17.47
CA GLU A 182 27.50 -6.57 18.13
C GLU A 182 27.82 -6.06 19.56
N ASP A 183 27.42 -4.83 19.86
CA ASP A 183 27.52 -4.19 21.17
C ASP A 183 26.28 -4.44 22.07
N GLY A 184 25.29 -5.20 21.59
CA GLY A 184 24.05 -5.50 22.30
C GLY A 184 23.03 -4.36 22.31
N SER A 185 23.28 -3.26 21.59
CA SER A 185 22.30 -2.18 21.42
C SER A 185 21.19 -2.63 20.47
N ARG A 186 19.93 -2.28 20.79
CA ARG A 186 18.79 -2.61 19.94
C ARG A 186 18.81 -1.68 18.74
N ARG A 187 18.92 -2.25 17.55
CA ARG A 187 18.82 -1.51 16.29
C ARG A 187 17.35 -1.16 16.04
N GLU A 188 17.03 0.12 16.11
CA GLU A 188 15.69 0.62 15.79
C GLU A 188 15.42 0.60 14.28
N ASP A 189 16.49 0.62 13.46
CA ASP A 189 16.42 0.71 12.01
C ASP A 189 17.02 -0.53 11.35
N GLY A 190 16.16 -1.33 10.72
CA GLY A 190 16.55 -2.53 9.98
C GLY A 190 15.43 -2.99 9.06
N PRO A 191 15.73 -3.89 8.09
CA PRO A 191 14.73 -4.37 7.17
C PRO A 191 13.65 -5.16 7.92
N MET A 192 12.39 -4.83 7.65
CA MET A 192 11.22 -5.42 8.30
C MET A 192 10.13 -5.64 7.27
N LEU A 193 9.51 -6.81 7.31
CA LEU A 193 8.33 -7.12 6.51
C LEU A 193 7.09 -7.11 7.40
N LEU A 194 6.06 -6.40 6.95
CA LEU A 194 4.75 -6.39 7.55
C LEU A 194 3.71 -6.81 6.52
N SER A 195 2.71 -7.54 6.99
CA SER A 195 1.50 -7.81 6.24
C SER A 195 0.30 -7.44 7.09
N VAL A 196 -0.59 -6.62 6.55
CA VAL A 196 -1.78 -6.15 7.25
C VAL A 196 -2.99 -6.33 6.34
N PRO A 197 -4.00 -7.15 6.72
CA PRO A 197 -5.26 -7.12 6.01
C PRO A 197 -5.91 -5.77 6.29
N PHE A 198 -6.53 -5.15 5.29
CA PHE A 198 -7.33 -3.97 5.51
C PHE A 198 -8.60 -4.00 4.70
N LEU A 199 -9.63 -3.42 5.29
CA LEU A 199 -10.95 -3.39 4.72
C LEU A 199 -11.10 -2.18 3.80
N ASP A 200 -11.70 -2.40 2.64
CA ASP A 200 -11.98 -1.34 1.68
C ASP A 200 -13.15 -1.74 0.78
N TRP A 201 -13.77 -0.78 0.09
CA TRP A 201 -14.88 -1.06 -0.81
C TRP A 201 -14.44 -1.17 -2.27
N THR A 202 -15.19 -1.96 -3.03
CA THR A 202 -15.16 -2.01 -4.49
C THR A 202 -16.01 -0.91 -5.12
N VAL A 203 -15.75 -0.63 -6.39
CA VAL A 203 -16.54 0.30 -7.21
C VAL A 203 -17.42 -0.47 -8.20
N GLU A 204 -18.60 0.07 -8.50
CA GLU A 204 -19.52 -0.48 -9.50
C GLU A 204 -18.90 -0.48 -10.91
N GLY A 205 -19.00 -1.62 -11.60
CA GLY A 205 -18.52 -1.80 -12.98
C GLY A 205 -17.29 -2.71 -13.09
N ASN A 206 -16.64 -2.69 -14.24
CA ASN A 206 -15.38 -3.41 -14.44
C ASN A 206 -14.31 -2.76 -13.58
N THR A 207 -13.55 -3.58 -12.84
CA THR A 207 -12.33 -3.14 -12.15
C THR A 207 -11.46 -2.40 -13.17
N PRO A 208 -11.17 -1.09 -13.00
CA PRO A 208 -10.23 -0.44 -13.89
C PRO A 208 -8.91 -1.21 -13.85
N PRO A 209 -8.19 -1.33 -14.99
CA PRO A 209 -6.90 -1.99 -14.99
C PRO A 209 -6.03 -1.35 -13.90
N LEU A 210 -5.23 -2.17 -13.21
CA LEU A 210 -4.26 -1.65 -12.25
C LEU A 210 -3.51 -0.52 -12.94
N ARG A 211 -3.47 0.67 -12.32
CA ARG A 211 -2.84 1.87 -12.90
C ARG A 211 -1.42 1.56 -13.40
N TYR A 212 -0.77 0.65 -12.68
CA TYR A 212 0.47 0.01 -13.05
C TYR A 212 0.14 -1.47 -13.23
N GLN A 213 -0.13 -1.91 -14.46
CA GLN A 213 -0.27 -3.34 -14.73
C GLN A 213 1.15 -3.91 -14.72
N ILE A 214 1.52 -4.53 -13.60
CA ILE A 214 2.94 -4.80 -13.32
C ILE A 214 3.44 -6.01 -14.10
N ASP A 215 2.60 -7.03 -14.28
CA ASP A 215 3.07 -8.24 -14.95
C ASP A 215 2.13 -8.67 -16.10
N PRO A 216 2.63 -8.74 -17.34
CA PRO A 216 1.91 -9.36 -18.45
C PRO A 216 1.44 -10.79 -18.14
N ARG A 217 2.14 -11.51 -17.23
CA ARG A 217 1.75 -12.86 -16.75
C ARG A 217 0.43 -12.88 -15.99
N GLU A 218 -0.07 -11.76 -15.48
CA GLU A 218 -1.39 -11.67 -14.82
C GLU A 218 -2.53 -12.10 -15.74
N GLY A 219 -2.36 -12.02 -17.07
CA GLY A 219 -3.33 -12.52 -18.05
C GLY A 219 -3.22 -14.02 -18.37
N TYR A 220 -2.13 -14.69 -17.98
CA TYR A 220 -1.80 -16.06 -18.44
C TYR A 220 -1.69 -17.10 -17.32
N GLN A 221 -1.34 -16.70 -16.09
CA GLN A 221 -1.30 -17.64 -14.95
C GLN A 221 -2.68 -17.75 -14.31
N SER A 222 -3.05 -18.96 -13.87
CA SER A 222 -4.22 -19.14 -13.00
C SER A 222 -4.02 -18.31 -11.74
N ALA A 223 -4.71 -17.17 -11.65
CA ALA A 223 -4.60 -16.22 -10.55
C ALA A 223 -4.83 -16.86 -9.17
N ARG A 224 -5.45 -18.05 -9.12
CA ARG A 224 -5.70 -18.81 -7.90
C ARG A 224 -4.46 -19.51 -7.33
N SER A 225 -3.47 -19.88 -8.14
CA SER A 225 -2.38 -20.76 -7.70
C SER A 225 -1.09 -20.04 -7.30
N SER A 226 -0.87 -18.80 -7.71
CA SER A 226 0.40 -18.07 -7.51
C SER A 226 0.26 -16.62 -7.05
N ALA A 227 -0.95 -16.06 -6.99
CA ALA A 227 -1.17 -14.66 -6.66
C ALA A 227 -2.06 -14.51 -5.42
N HIS A 228 -1.80 -13.45 -4.65
CA HIS A 228 -2.65 -13.03 -3.56
C HIS A 228 -3.87 -12.28 -4.12
N LEU A 229 -5.07 -12.66 -3.71
CA LEU A 229 -6.31 -12.12 -4.28
C LEU A 229 -7.03 -11.20 -3.30
N ILE A 230 -7.64 -10.15 -3.84
CA ILE A 230 -8.62 -9.34 -3.12
C ILE A 230 -9.82 -10.25 -2.82
N ARG A 231 -10.30 -10.20 -1.58
CA ARG A 231 -11.39 -11.06 -1.10
C ARG A 231 -12.56 -10.24 -0.61
N SER A 232 -13.75 -10.82 -0.57
CA SER A 232 -14.81 -10.29 0.28
C SER A 232 -14.49 -10.52 1.77
N ILE A 233 -15.23 -9.87 2.67
CA ILE A 233 -15.14 -10.15 4.11
C ILE A 233 -15.44 -11.62 4.45
N LEU A 234 -16.38 -12.24 3.73
CA LEU A 234 -16.78 -13.63 3.97
C LEU A 234 -15.70 -14.60 3.48
N GLN A 235 -15.13 -14.37 2.30
CA GLN A 235 -14.01 -15.16 1.78
C GLN A 235 -12.77 -15.07 2.67
N HIS A 236 -12.51 -13.90 3.25
CA HIS A 236 -11.40 -13.72 4.18
C HIS A 236 -11.61 -14.51 5.49
N PHE A 237 -12.83 -14.49 6.02
CA PHE A 237 -13.16 -15.18 7.28
C PHE A 237 -13.34 -16.70 7.09
N TYR A 238 -14.20 -17.12 6.14
CA TYR A 238 -14.51 -18.51 5.82
C TYR A 238 -13.58 -19.10 4.76
N ARG A 239 -12.29 -19.14 5.09
CA ARG A 239 -11.18 -19.48 4.17
C ARG A 239 -11.35 -20.79 3.38
N LEU A 240 -12.04 -21.78 3.97
CA LEU A 240 -12.19 -23.11 3.38
C LEU A 240 -13.56 -23.35 2.73
N GLU A 241 -14.51 -22.44 2.92
CA GLU A 241 -15.90 -22.64 2.50
C GLU A 241 -16.17 -21.99 1.14
N ASP A 242 -17.28 -22.37 0.50
CA ASP A 242 -17.83 -21.54 -0.59
C ASP A 242 -18.71 -20.44 -0.02
N THR A 243 -18.44 -19.20 -0.37
CA THR A 243 -19.17 -18.04 0.11
C THR A 243 -19.98 -17.36 -0.99
N SER A 244 -19.91 -17.84 -2.23
CA SER A 244 -20.51 -17.22 -3.42
C SER A 244 -22.01 -16.89 -3.26
N ASP A 245 -22.80 -17.81 -2.71
CA ASP A 245 -24.23 -17.61 -2.46
C ASP A 245 -24.54 -16.52 -1.41
N ARG A 246 -23.58 -16.28 -0.50
CA ARG A 246 -23.71 -15.30 0.59
C ARG A 246 -23.22 -13.91 0.21
N GLU A 247 -22.34 -13.79 -0.80
CA GLU A 247 -21.81 -12.50 -1.26
C GLU A 247 -22.92 -11.52 -1.68
N VAL A 248 -23.92 -12.02 -2.40
CA VAL A 248 -25.05 -11.21 -2.90
C VAL A 248 -25.91 -10.71 -1.73
N GLN A 249 -25.83 -11.38 -0.58
CA GLN A 249 -26.61 -11.02 0.58
C GLN A 249 -25.95 -9.95 1.45
N GLN A 250 -24.68 -9.59 1.21
CA GLN A 250 -23.96 -8.63 2.04
C GLN A 250 -24.69 -7.30 2.19
N VAL A 251 -24.53 -6.65 3.35
CA VAL A 251 -25.15 -5.33 3.62
C VAL A 251 -24.77 -4.31 2.55
N PHE A 252 -23.52 -4.32 2.10
CA PHE A 252 -23.02 -3.43 1.06
C PHE A 252 -23.70 -3.64 -0.31
N THR A 253 -24.11 -4.86 -0.60
CA THR A 253 -24.81 -5.23 -1.84
C THR A 253 -26.30 -4.86 -1.77
N LYS A 254 -26.93 -5.12 -0.61
CA LYS A 254 -28.37 -4.90 -0.37
C LYS A 254 -28.72 -3.42 -0.18
N HIS A 255 -27.95 -2.70 0.63
CA HIS A 255 -28.31 -1.36 1.09
C HIS A 255 -27.59 -0.27 0.29
N LYS A 256 -28.34 0.38 -0.61
CA LYS A 256 -27.86 1.48 -1.46
C LYS A 256 -28.58 2.79 -1.11
N PRO A 257 -28.21 3.47 -0.01
CA PRO A 257 -28.97 4.62 0.50
C PRO A 257 -29.05 5.81 -0.48
N TRP A 258 -28.11 5.94 -1.42
CA TRP A 258 -28.15 6.95 -2.48
C TRP A 258 -29.28 6.72 -3.51
N THR A 259 -29.90 5.55 -3.55
CA THR A 259 -31.05 5.31 -4.46
C THR A 259 -32.30 6.06 -4.03
N SER A 260 -32.45 6.33 -2.73
CA SER A 260 -33.61 7.03 -2.17
C SER A 260 -33.30 8.48 -1.77
N ASP A 261 -32.04 8.84 -1.54
CA ASP A 261 -31.60 10.19 -1.19
C ASP A 261 -30.74 10.83 -2.30
N ARG A 262 -31.31 11.79 -3.02
CA ARG A 262 -30.64 12.54 -4.09
C ARG A 262 -29.48 13.41 -3.59
N GLY A 263 -29.56 13.95 -2.37
CA GLY A 263 -28.49 14.75 -1.79
C GLY A 263 -27.27 13.88 -1.48
N LEU A 264 -27.52 12.69 -0.93
CA LEU A 264 -26.51 11.68 -0.68
C LEU A 264 -25.88 11.18 -1.98
N ASP A 265 -26.70 10.89 -2.98
CA ASP A 265 -26.26 10.48 -4.32
C ASP A 265 -25.25 11.44 -4.95
N LEU A 266 -25.58 12.74 -4.98
CA LEU A 266 -24.68 13.76 -5.52
C LEU A 266 -23.35 13.83 -4.76
N LYS A 267 -23.38 13.67 -3.42
CA LYS A 267 -22.16 13.63 -2.60
C LYS A 267 -21.33 12.39 -2.92
N VAL A 268 -21.94 11.21 -3.00
CA VAL A 268 -21.26 9.95 -3.31
C VAL A 268 -20.60 10.02 -4.69
N ARG A 269 -21.29 10.49 -5.72
CA ARG A 269 -20.68 10.67 -7.06
C ARG A 269 -19.54 11.67 -7.05
N ARG A 270 -19.68 12.79 -6.33
CA ARG A 270 -18.63 13.80 -6.23
C ARG A 270 -17.39 13.27 -5.52
N TRP A 271 -17.57 12.50 -4.46
CA TRP A 271 -16.49 12.03 -3.58
C TRP A 271 -15.83 10.74 -4.03
N TYR A 272 -16.55 9.85 -4.71
CA TYR A 272 -16.01 8.56 -5.12
C TYR A 272 -15.91 8.38 -6.63
N GLY A 273 -16.58 9.24 -7.42
CA GLY A 273 -16.77 9.05 -8.87
C GLY A 273 -17.72 7.90 -9.21
N TYR A 274 -17.71 6.83 -8.41
CA TYR A 274 -18.43 5.58 -8.58
C TYR A 274 -19.12 5.16 -7.28
N TYR A 275 -20.15 4.33 -7.38
CA TYR A 275 -20.84 3.82 -6.20
C TYR A 275 -20.09 2.65 -5.56
N PRO A 276 -19.95 2.64 -4.22
CA PRO A 276 -19.35 1.49 -3.55
C PRO A 276 -20.29 0.28 -3.55
N THR A 277 -19.82 -0.87 -4.02
CA THR A 277 -20.67 -2.04 -4.30
C THR A 277 -20.51 -3.22 -3.36
N SER A 278 -19.29 -3.52 -2.92
CA SER A 278 -19.00 -4.61 -1.98
C SER A 278 -17.95 -4.17 -0.97
N LEU A 279 -17.90 -4.87 0.16
CA LEU A 279 -16.85 -4.70 1.15
C LEU A 279 -15.84 -5.85 0.99
N ASN A 280 -14.59 -5.46 0.78
CA ASN A 280 -13.49 -6.36 0.50
C ASN A 280 -12.38 -6.21 1.54
N VAL A 281 -11.57 -7.25 1.63
CA VAL A 281 -10.29 -7.27 2.34
C VAL A 281 -9.21 -7.35 1.27
N ASP A 282 -8.31 -6.36 1.28
CA ASP A 282 -7.05 -6.38 0.54
C ASP A 282 -5.90 -6.56 1.52
N GLU A 283 -4.74 -6.96 1.01
CA GLU A 283 -3.53 -7.14 1.81
C GLU A 283 -2.58 -5.96 1.50
N LEU A 284 -2.20 -5.21 2.53
CA LEU A 284 -1.14 -4.23 2.45
C LEU A 284 0.14 -4.87 2.94
N TRP A 285 1.11 -5.05 2.05
CA TRP A 285 2.45 -5.43 2.45
C TRP A 285 3.31 -4.20 2.56
N ILE A 286 4.13 -4.15 3.61
CA ILE A 286 5.05 -3.06 3.85
C ILE A 286 6.42 -3.68 4.07
N LEU A 287 7.35 -3.36 3.18
CA LEU A 287 8.76 -3.71 3.30
C LEU A 287 9.52 -2.45 3.70
N VAL A 288 9.96 -2.38 4.95
CA VAL A 288 10.97 -1.43 5.39
C VAL A 288 12.32 -1.98 4.96
N VAL A 289 13.13 -1.16 4.29
CA VAL A 289 14.47 -1.57 3.83
C VAL A 289 15.54 -1.02 4.77
N ASP A 290 15.42 0.25 5.11
CA ASP A 290 16.26 0.97 6.06
C ASP A 290 15.49 2.18 6.62
N SER A 291 16.15 3.03 7.40
CA SER A 291 15.55 4.23 8.03
C SER A 291 14.98 5.25 7.04
N ARG A 292 15.34 5.18 5.74
CA ARG A 292 14.94 6.15 4.72
C ARG A 292 14.11 5.57 3.60
N HIS A 293 13.97 4.25 3.49
CA HIS A 293 13.28 3.60 2.37
C HIS A 293 12.20 2.64 2.83
N ILE A 294 10.99 2.84 2.29
CA ILE A 294 9.82 2.00 2.53
C ILE A 294 9.16 1.67 1.20
N VAL A 295 8.82 0.39 1.01
CA VAL A 295 8.08 -0.10 -0.14
C VAL A 295 6.74 -0.67 0.32
N THR A 296 5.65 -0.28 -0.34
CA THR A 296 4.32 -0.80 -0.06
C THR A 296 3.73 -1.49 -1.26
N PHE A 297 2.98 -2.57 -1.02
CA PHE A 297 2.29 -3.35 -2.04
C PHE A 297 0.82 -3.45 -1.68
N SER A 298 -0.06 -3.08 -2.61
CA SER A 298 -1.51 -3.29 -2.48
C SER A 298 -2.13 -3.31 -3.86
N SER A 299 -3.19 -4.07 -4.01
CA SER A 299 -3.86 -4.27 -5.29
C SER A 299 -5.13 -3.43 -5.45
N ASN A 300 -5.90 -3.28 -4.37
CA ASN A 300 -7.16 -2.55 -4.32
C ASN A 300 -6.98 -1.05 -4.07
N GLN A 301 -5.78 -0.52 -3.89
CA GLN A 301 -5.61 0.94 -3.83
C GLN A 301 -5.28 1.52 -5.19
N SER A 302 -4.55 0.78 -5.99
CA SER A 302 -3.96 1.29 -7.22
C SER A 302 -4.97 1.45 -8.36
N TRP A 303 -6.10 0.72 -8.32
CA TRP A 303 -7.23 0.87 -9.24
C TRP A 303 -8.10 2.12 -8.96
N LYS A 304 -7.95 2.78 -7.80
CA LYS A 304 -8.77 3.95 -7.45
C LYS A 304 -8.23 5.22 -8.09
N SER A 305 -9.10 6.20 -8.32
CA SER A 305 -8.66 7.51 -8.85
C SER A 305 -7.76 8.23 -7.85
N ARG A 306 -6.79 8.99 -8.37
CA ARG A 306 -6.01 9.95 -7.58
C ARG A 306 -6.85 11.15 -7.18
N TRP A 307 -7.81 11.55 -8.03
CA TRP A 307 -8.72 12.65 -7.76
C TRP A 307 -10.16 12.21 -8.00
N PRO A 308 -11.03 12.22 -6.99
CA PRO A 308 -10.76 12.52 -5.57
C PRO A 308 -9.73 11.54 -4.95
N PRO A 309 -9.09 11.88 -3.81
CA PRO A 309 -7.98 11.16 -3.18
C PRO A 309 -8.43 9.79 -2.63
N LEU A 310 -8.63 8.83 -3.52
CA LEU A 310 -9.14 7.52 -3.17
C LEU A 310 -8.04 6.47 -3.02
N GLN A 311 -6.84 6.72 -3.53
CA GLN A 311 -5.67 5.87 -3.35
C GLN A 311 -5.07 6.07 -1.95
N LEU A 312 -4.61 5.00 -1.32
CA LEU A 312 -3.91 5.03 -0.03
C LEU A 312 -2.79 6.09 0.04
N SER A 313 -2.01 6.26 -1.04
CA SER A 313 -0.94 7.27 -1.11
C SER A 313 -1.43 8.71 -1.06
N ALA A 314 -2.44 9.05 -1.87
CA ALA A 314 -3.06 10.37 -1.82
C ALA A 314 -3.72 10.62 -0.45
N ARG A 315 -4.33 9.58 0.14
CA ARG A 315 -5.01 9.65 1.44
C ARG A 315 -4.05 9.88 2.61
N ILE A 316 -2.97 9.11 2.67
CA ILE A 316 -1.91 9.28 3.68
C ILE A 316 -1.35 10.69 3.60
N MET A 317 -1.02 11.16 2.40
CA MET A 317 -0.53 12.52 2.15
C MET A 317 -1.52 13.59 2.63
N GLU A 318 -2.81 13.41 2.42
CA GLU A 318 -3.81 14.43 2.76
C GLU A 318 -4.21 14.46 4.23
N ILE A 319 -4.24 13.33 4.94
CA ILE A 319 -4.86 13.26 6.28
C ILE A 319 -3.89 12.78 7.35
N SER A 320 -3.38 11.55 7.23
CA SER A 320 -2.47 10.99 8.23
C SER A 320 -1.23 11.85 8.40
N PHE A 321 -0.70 12.33 7.27
CA PHE A 321 0.49 13.14 7.22
C PHE A 321 0.26 14.57 7.74
N ARG A 322 -0.95 15.14 7.60
CA ARG A 322 -1.28 16.44 8.22
C ARG A 322 -1.21 16.36 9.75
N GLY A 323 -1.74 15.29 10.33
CA GLY A 323 -1.70 15.07 11.78
C GLY A 323 -0.28 15.00 12.32
N ILE A 324 0.57 14.20 11.67
CA ILE A 324 1.98 14.03 12.08
C ILE A 324 2.79 15.28 11.82
N ARG A 325 2.58 15.97 10.69
CA ARG A 325 3.22 17.25 10.39
C ARG A 325 2.96 18.27 11.50
N ASN A 326 1.73 18.34 12.00
CA ASN A 326 1.38 19.24 13.09
C ASN A 326 1.99 18.78 14.42
N ALA A 327 1.95 17.48 14.72
CA ALA A 327 2.50 16.92 15.95
C ALA A 327 4.02 17.08 16.03
N LEU A 328 4.75 16.66 15.00
CA LEU A 328 6.21 16.69 14.94
C LEU A 328 6.76 18.11 15.01
N VAL A 329 6.10 19.08 14.35
CA VAL A 329 6.45 20.51 14.47
C VAL A 329 6.09 21.06 15.86
N SER A 330 4.99 20.64 16.47
CA SER A 330 4.62 21.08 17.83
C SER A 330 5.51 20.51 18.93
N THR A 331 6.12 19.34 18.71
CA THR A 331 7.08 18.70 19.62
C THR A 331 8.54 19.01 19.28
N ALA A 332 8.82 19.73 18.19
CA ALA A 332 10.16 20.07 17.66
C ALA A 332 10.92 21.11 18.51
N ALA A 333 10.94 20.92 19.83
CA ALA A 333 12.04 21.38 20.69
C ALA A 333 13.13 20.30 20.84
N SER A 334 12.97 19.09 20.29
CA SER A 334 14.03 18.06 20.30
C SER A 334 14.08 17.23 19.00
N GLU A 335 15.23 17.29 18.31
CA GLU A 335 16.05 16.23 17.68
C GLU A 335 15.44 14.93 17.09
N GLN A 336 14.12 14.70 17.02
CA GLN A 336 13.56 13.47 16.43
C GLN A 336 13.53 13.55 14.91
N ASP A 337 14.42 12.80 14.26
CA ASP A 337 14.41 12.59 12.81
C ASP A 337 13.21 11.74 12.37
N TYR A 338 12.56 12.16 11.28
CA TYR A 338 11.47 11.39 10.67
C TYR A 338 12.02 10.17 9.93
N THR A 339 11.77 8.97 10.45
CA THR A 339 12.26 7.71 9.86
C THR A 339 11.18 6.95 9.08
N SER A 340 11.60 5.90 8.37
CA SER A 340 10.71 4.96 7.69
C SER A 340 9.75 4.29 8.66
N SER A 341 10.18 3.92 9.87
CA SER A 341 9.33 3.34 10.93
C SER A 341 8.19 4.29 11.33
N MET A 342 8.48 5.59 11.48
CA MET A 342 7.44 6.61 11.71
C MET A 342 6.47 6.69 10.51
N HIS A 343 7.00 6.59 9.28
CA HIS A 343 6.17 6.56 8.07
C HIS A 343 5.31 5.29 7.97
N VAL A 344 5.79 4.13 8.42
CA VAL A 344 5.00 2.89 8.53
C VAL A 344 3.80 3.11 9.44
N ILE A 345 4.02 3.66 10.65
CA ILE A 345 2.93 3.95 11.60
C ILE A 345 1.94 4.93 10.97
N THR A 346 2.43 5.94 10.24
CA THR A 346 1.60 6.89 9.48
C THR A 346 0.72 6.17 8.45
N ALA A 347 1.32 5.25 7.69
CA ALA A 347 0.68 4.53 6.63
C ALA A 347 -0.36 3.54 7.16
N LEU A 348 -0.02 2.80 8.22
CA LEU A 348 -0.93 1.89 8.91
C LEU A 348 -2.09 2.62 9.56
N SER A 349 -1.84 3.78 10.19
CA SER A 349 -2.90 4.63 10.74
C SER A 349 -3.85 5.14 9.63
N GLY A 350 -3.29 5.49 8.47
CA GLY A 350 -4.07 5.85 7.29
C GLY A 350 -4.92 4.69 6.74
N ALA A 351 -4.36 3.48 6.71
CA ALA A 351 -5.04 2.27 6.25
C ALA A 351 -6.15 1.82 7.23
N LEU A 352 -5.88 1.83 8.54
CA LEU A 352 -6.85 1.60 9.62
C LEU A 352 -8.04 2.57 9.54
N GLY A 353 -7.74 3.84 9.24
CA GLY A 353 -8.74 4.89 9.18
C GLY A 353 -9.78 4.71 8.08
N MET A 354 -9.55 3.87 7.06
CA MET A 354 -10.34 3.84 5.82
C MET A 354 -11.84 3.56 6.01
N LEU A 355 -12.29 3.13 7.19
CA LEU A 355 -13.70 2.82 7.47
C LEU A 355 -14.25 3.43 8.76
N HIS A 356 -13.43 4.16 9.51
CA HIS A 356 -13.85 4.73 10.79
C HIS A 356 -14.11 6.25 10.66
N ARG A 357 -15.32 6.66 11.04
CA ARG A 357 -15.80 8.06 10.93
C ARG A 357 -14.88 9.09 11.59
N SER A 358 -14.19 8.71 12.66
CA SER A 358 -13.30 9.63 13.40
C SER A 358 -12.04 10.02 12.62
N PHE A 359 -11.63 9.25 11.62
CA PHE A 359 -10.49 9.59 10.76
C PHE A 359 -10.92 10.38 9.51
N TRP A 360 -12.19 10.26 9.13
CA TRP A 360 -12.72 10.84 7.90
C TRP A 360 -14.09 11.47 8.14
N THR A 361 -14.08 12.65 8.77
CA THR A 361 -15.30 13.46 8.94
C THR A 361 -15.94 13.84 7.61
N ASP A 362 -15.13 13.86 6.54
CA ASP A 362 -15.52 14.35 5.22
C ASP A 362 -15.91 13.22 4.24
N ILE A 363 -15.62 11.96 4.60
CA ILE A 363 -16.05 10.80 3.80
C ILE A 363 -17.54 10.56 4.02
N THR A 364 -18.31 10.75 2.94
CA THR A 364 -19.75 10.49 2.95
C THR A 364 -19.99 8.97 2.93
N LEU A 365 -20.69 8.41 3.92
CA LEU A 365 -20.98 6.96 4.08
C LEU A 365 -19.76 6.12 4.48
N CYS A 366 -19.18 6.38 5.64
CA CYS A 366 -18.27 5.40 6.27
C CYS A 366 -19.01 4.06 6.53
N LEU A 367 -18.25 2.99 6.77
CA LEU A 367 -18.80 1.66 7.02
C LEU A 367 -19.87 1.70 8.13
N SER A 368 -19.57 2.42 9.22
CA SER A 368 -20.48 2.60 10.36
C SER A 368 -21.81 3.21 9.94
N ASP A 369 -21.82 4.24 9.08
CA ASP A 369 -23.05 4.89 8.62
C ASP A 369 -23.88 3.94 7.73
N ARG A 370 -23.24 3.12 6.88
CA ARG A 370 -23.95 2.16 6.02
C ARG A 370 -24.62 1.06 6.85
N TYR A 371 -23.90 0.46 7.80
CA TYR A 371 -24.46 -0.57 8.68
C TYR A 371 -25.52 0.00 9.62
N ALA A 372 -25.29 1.17 10.23
CA ALA A 372 -26.28 1.82 11.11
C ALA A 372 -27.58 2.16 10.37
N SER A 373 -27.48 2.69 9.14
CA SER A 373 -28.64 2.99 8.30
C SER A 373 -29.44 1.72 7.96
N TYR A 374 -28.77 0.63 7.61
CA TYR A 374 -29.43 -0.64 7.31
C TYR A 374 -30.10 -1.25 8.55
N LEU A 375 -29.42 -1.20 9.72
CA LEU A 375 -29.99 -1.63 10.99
C LEU A 375 -31.25 -0.84 11.35
N GLY A 376 -31.25 0.48 11.14
CA GLY A 376 -32.45 1.32 11.33
C GLY A 376 -33.62 0.89 10.44
N HIS A 377 -33.34 0.54 9.18
CA HIS A 377 -34.35 0.00 8.27
C HIS A 377 -34.90 -1.36 8.72
N LEU A 378 -34.03 -2.26 9.19
CA LEU A 378 -34.45 -3.55 9.75
C LEU A 378 -35.27 -3.39 11.02
N GLN A 379 -34.88 -2.49 11.93
CA GLN A 379 -35.61 -2.20 13.17
C GLN A 379 -37.02 -1.69 12.87
N TYR A 380 -37.17 -0.76 11.93
CA TYR A 380 -38.48 -0.27 11.51
C TYR A 380 -39.37 -1.38 10.95
N ARG A 381 -38.81 -2.27 10.11
CA ARG A 381 -39.55 -3.43 9.58
C ARG A 381 -39.92 -4.44 10.67
N LEU A 382 -39.04 -4.65 11.64
CA LEU A 382 -39.28 -5.55 12.77
C LEU A 382 -40.46 -5.07 13.63
N HIS A 383 -40.53 -3.76 13.91
CA HIS A 383 -41.65 -3.17 14.67
C HIS A 383 -42.99 -3.26 13.94
N ARG A 384 -43.00 -3.22 12.60
CA ARG A 384 -44.24 -3.25 11.81
C ARG A 384 -44.72 -4.66 11.45
N SER A 385 -43.81 -5.58 11.18
CA SER A 385 -44.14 -6.92 10.69
C SER A 385 -42.98 -7.89 10.98
N PRO A 386 -42.90 -8.44 12.21
CA PRO A 386 -41.85 -9.39 12.54
C PRO A 386 -41.96 -10.65 11.67
N SER A 387 -40.81 -11.16 11.22
CA SER A 387 -40.74 -12.40 10.43
C SER A 387 -39.41 -13.10 10.64
N THR A 388 -39.38 -14.42 10.45
CA THR A 388 -38.14 -15.21 10.53
C THR A 388 -37.08 -14.69 9.57
N LYS A 389 -37.49 -14.22 8.38
CA LYS A 389 -36.58 -13.60 7.41
C LYS A 389 -35.87 -12.37 7.97
N LEU A 390 -36.58 -11.49 8.69
CA LEU A 390 -35.99 -10.31 9.31
C LEU A 390 -35.00 -10.67 10.43
N VAL A 391 -35.29 -11.73 11.20
CA VAL A 391 -34.37 -12.24 12.21
C VAL A 391 -33.08 -12.74 11.55
N MET A 392 -33.20 -13.50 10.45
CA MET A 392 -32.03 -13.96 9.69
C MET A 392 -31.22 -12.80 9.08
N ASP A 393 -31.89 -11.77 8.55
CA ASP A 393 -31.21 -10.55 8.07
C ASP A 393 -30.45 -9.84 9.21
N LEU A 394 -31.00 -9.78 10.43
CA LEU A 394 -30.30 -9.21 11.60
C LEU A 394 -29.10 -10.04 12.04
N LEU A 395 -29.23 -11.37 12.08
CA LEU A 395 -28.13 -12.28 12.40
C LEU A 395 -26.99 -12.15 11.39
N GLN A 396 -27.32 -12.00 10.11
CA GLN A 396 -26.34 -11.76 9.07
C GLN A 396 -25.59 -10.43 9.29
N VAL A 397 -26.31 -9.35 9.63
CA VAL A 397 -25.66 -8.06 9.94
C VAL A 397 -24.71 -8.20 11.13
N GLN A 398 -25.15 -8.89 12.19
CA GLN A 398 -24.33 -9.14 13.37
C GLN A 398 -23.06 -9.94 13.02
N GLU A 399 -23.21 -10.99 12.20
CA GLU A 399 -22.09 -11.80 11.73
C GLU A 399 -21.08 -10.97 10.94
N GLU A 400 -21.52 -10.19 9.95
CA GLU A 400 -20.64 -9.33 9.15
C GLU A 400 -19.91 -8.31 10.02
N LEU A 401 -20.62 -7.67 10.97
CA LEU A 401 -20.00 -6.73 11.91
C LEU A 401 -18.96 -7.38 12.81
N ASN A 402 -19.21 -8.60 13.29
CA ASN A 402 -18.22 -9.34 14.09
C ASN A 402 -16.95 -9.65 13.28
N ILE A 403 -17.10 -10.01 12.00
CA ILE A 403 -15.95 -10.23 11.10
C ILE A 403 -15.16 -8.93 10.94
N ILE A 404 -15.85 -7.81 10.70
CA ILE A 404 -15.23 -6.50 10.54
C ILE A 404 -14.47 -6.09 11.80
N ILE A 405 -15.08 -6.24 12.97
CA ILE A 405 -14.46 -5.95 14.27
C ILE A 405 -13.19 -6.80 14.46
N SER A 406 -13.27 -8.11 14.21
CA SER A 406 -12.13 -9.01 14.36
C SER A 406 -10.95 -8.63 13.44
N ILE A 407 -11.23 -8.21 12.20
CA ILE A 407 -10.18 -7.73 11.29
C ILE A 407 -9.58 -6.44 11.83
N MET A 408 -10.40 -5.49 12.27
CA MET A 408 -9.92 -4.21 12.81
C MET A 408 -9.08 -4.38 14.08
N GLU A 409 -9.46 -5.28 14.98
CA GLU A 409 -8.69 -5.62 16.18
C GLU A 409 -7.30 -6.17 15.79
N GLN A 410 -7.23 -7.12 14.85
CA GLN A 410 -5.95 -7.65 14.36
C GLN A 410 -5.04 -6.56 13.79
N GLN A 411 -5.61 -5.57 13.10
CA GLN A 411 -4.85 -4.44 12.58
C GLN A 411 -4.35 -3.52 13.71
N MET A 412 -5.19 -3.24 14.70
CA MET A 412 -4.83 -2.41 15.85
C MET A 412 -3.73 -3.06 16.69
N ASP A 413 -3.83 -4.36 16.95
CA ASP A 413 -2.82 -5.14 17.67
C ASP A 413 -1.48 -5.11 16.95
N LEU A 414 -1.50 -5.23 15.62
CA LEU A 414 -0.28 -5.15 14.80
C LEU A 414 0.34 -3.75 14.84
N VAL A 415 -0.46 -2.69 14.78
CA VAL A 415 0.06 -1.32 14.93
C VAL A 415 0.66 -1.10 16.31
N ALA A 416 0.01 -1.59 17.36
CA ALA A 416 0.53 -1.51 18.72
C ALA A 416 1.83 -2.32 18.90
N GLY A 417 2.00 -3.42 18.17
CA GLY A 417 3.23 -4.22 18.20
C GLY A 417 4.40 -3.64 17.40
N VAL A 418 4.13 -2.67 16.50
CA VAL A 418 5.15 -1.97 15.70
C VAL A 418 5.56 -0.64 16.32
N GLN A 419 4.68 -0.03 17.12
CA GLN A 419 4.98 1.12 17.99
C GLN A 419 5.84 0.69 19.19
#